data_AF-A0A925QM52-F1
#
_entry.id   AF-A0A925QM52-F1
#
_cell.length_a   1.000
_cell.length_b   1.000
_cell.length_c   1.000
_cell.angle_alpha   90.00
_cell.angle_beta   90.00
_cell.angle_gamma   90.00
#
_symmetry.space_group_name_H-M   'P 1'
#
loop_
_entity.id
_entity.type
_entity.pdbx_description
1 polymer ?
#
loop_
_entity_poly.entity_id
_entity_poly.type
_entity_poly.pdbx_seq_one_letter_code
_entity_poly.pdbx_strand_id
1 'polypeptide(L)'
;FVELKQTYLLALVELSEAQAGWLRAQVRGAEEPVDLWLLRAPMYAALSGADPERRRRRQMLRRGLDTVFADNEPPSAFTAF
;
A
#
# COMPACT_ATOMS: atom_id res chain seq x y z
N PHE A 1 -3.29 12.64 3.17
CA PHE A 1 -4.12 11.46 3.51
C PHE A 1 -5.05 11.03 2.37
N VAL A 2 -5.93 11.91 1.88
CA VAL A 2 -6.88 11.57 0.79
C VAL A 2 -6.18 10.99 -0.44
N GLU A 3 -5.07 11.59 -0.86
CA GLU A 3 -4.26 11.10 -1.99
C GLU A 3 -3.70 9.68 -1.74
N LEU A 4 -3.28 9.38 -0.51
CA LEU A 4 -2.81 8.04 -0.14
C LEU A 4 -3.95 7.01 -0.23
N LYS A 5 -5.14 7.37 0.25
CA LYS A 5 -6.34 6.54 0.15
C LYS A 5 -6.72 6.26 -1.31
N GLN A 6 -6.66 7.28 -2.17
CA GLN A 6 -6.86 7.12 -3.62
C GLN A 6 -5.80 6.21 -4.25
N THR A 7 -4.52 6.35 -3.84
CA THR A 7 -3.41 5.50 -4.30
C THR A 7 -3.65 4.02 -3.98
N TYR A 8 -4.17 3.72 -2.78
CA TYR A 8 -4.56 2.36 -2.40
C TYR A 8 -5.70 1.82 -3.28
N LEU A 9 -6.76 2.61 -3.50
CA LEU A 9 -7.89 2.18 -4.32
C LEU A 9 -7.50 1.95 -5.78
N LEU A 10 -6.64 2.80 -6.34
CA LEU A 10 -6.10 2.64 -7.69
C LEU A 10 -5.28 1.37 -7.82
N ALA A 11 -4.45 1.07 -6.83
CA ALA A 11 -3.66 -0.17 -6.83
C ALA A 11 -4.53 -1.44 -6.79
N LEU A 12 -5.76 -1.35 -6.27
CA LEU A 12 -6.71 -2.47 -6.23
C LEU A 12 -7.61 -2.56 -7.47
N VAL A 13 -7.57 -1.63 -8.42
CA VAL A 13 -8.62 -1.49 -9.46
C VAL A 13 -8.76 -2.74 -10.35
N GLU A 14 -7.66 -3.41 -10.70
CA GLU A 14 -7.67 -4.58 -11.57
C GLU A 14 -7.80 -5.92 -10.84
N LEU A 15 -7.82 -5.91 -9.50
CA LEU A 15 -8.04 -7.13 -8.74
C LEU A 15 -9.53 -7.48 -8.72
N SER A 16 -9.85 -8.77 -8.76
CA SER A 16 -11.24 -9.21 -8.68
C SER A 16 -11.85 -8.87 -7.32
N GLU A 17 -13.18 -8.81 -7.25
CA GLU A 17 -13.88 -8.54 -5.99
C GLU A 17 -13.55 -9.57 -4.91
N ALA A 18 -13.37 -10.84 -5.29
CA ALA A 18 -12.96 -11.90 -4.36
C ALA A 18 -11.56 -11.66 -3.76
N GLN A 19 -10.66 -10.99 -4.49
CA GLN A 19 -9.29 -10.72 -4.05
C GLN A 19 -9.16 -9.39 -3.29
N ALA A 20 -9.98 -8.39 -3.64
CA ALA A 20 -9.79 -7.02 -3.18
C ALA A 20 -11.00 -6.41 -2.47
N GLY A 21 -12.16 -7.06 -2.43
CA GLY A 21 -13.39 -6.50 -1.86
C GLY A 21 -13.23 -6.09 -0.39
N TRP A 22 -12.68 -6.99 0.42
CA TRP A 22 -12.36 -6.69 1.83
C TRP A 22 -11.36 -5.55 1.96
N LEU A 23 -10.27 -5.56 1.18
CA LEU A 23 -9.25 -4.49 1.20
C LEU A 23 -9.83 -3.14 0.79
N ARG A 24 -10.70 -3.09 -0.24
CA ARG A 24 -11.37 -1.86 -0.66
C ARG A 24 -12.27 -1.31 0.44
N ALA A 25 -13.00 -2.17 1.15
CA ALA A 25 -13.83 -1.76 2.28
C ALA A 25 -12.97 -1.17 3.41
N GLN A 26 -11.86 -1.83 3.77
CA GLN A 26 -10.93 -1.34 4.80
C GLN A 26 -10.30 0.01 4.40
N VAL A 27 -9.83 0.14 3.16
CA VAL A 27 -9.26 1.40 2.67
C VAL A 27 -10.31 2.52 2.70
N ARG A 28 -11.55 2.25 2.30
CA ARG A 28 -12.65 3.23 2.36
C ARG A 28 -13.04 3.59 3.80
N GLY A 29 -12.96 2.64 4.72
CA GLY A 29 -13.24 2.84 6.14
C GLY A 29 -12.12 3.50 6.94
N ALA A 30 -10.89 3.56 6.41
CA ALA A 30 -9.76 4.21 7.08
C ALA A 30 -10.05 5.71 7.31
N GLU A 31 -9.95 6.15 8.56
CA GLU A 31 -10.18 7.55 8.98
C GLU A 31 -8.85 8.28 9.19
N GLU A 32 -7.81 7.54 9.56
CA GLU A 32 -6.48 8.07 9.82
C GLU A 32 -5.43 7.47 8.86
N PRO A 33 -4.32 8.17 8.59
CA PRO A 33 -3.21 7.61 7.81
C PRO A 33 -2.72 6.28 8.38
N VAL A 34 -2.63 6.16 9.70
CA VAL A 34 -2.10 4.97 10.39
C VAL A 34 -2.89 3.71 10.05
N ASP A 35 -4.21 3.82 9.84
CA ASP A 35 -5.05 2.71 9.41
C ASP A 35 -4.56 2.14 8.07
N LEU A 36 -4.21 3.01 7.12
CA LEU A 36 -3.67 2.60 5.82
C LEU A 36 -2.28 1.96 5.96
N TRP A 37 -1.46 2.45 6.89
CA TRP A 37 -0.17 1.85 7.20
C TRP A 37 -0.32 0.42 7.72
N LEU A 38 -1.30 0.15 8.59
CA LEU A 38 -1.60 -1.21 9.08
C LEU A 38 -2.03 -2.16 7.94
N LEU A 39 -2.69 -1.63 6.91
CA LEU A 39 -3.10 -2.39 5.72
C LEU A 39 -1.96 -2.69 4.74
N ARG A 40 -0.73 -2.19 4.94
CA ARG A 40 0.38 -2.37 3.99
C ARG A 40 0.71 -3.84 3.70
N ALA A 41 0.72 -4.68 4.73
CA ALA A 41 1.06 -6.10 4.60
C ALA A 41 0.03 -6.88 3.76
N PRO A 42 -1.29 -6.84 4.08
CA PRO A 42 -2.29 -7.51 3.23
C PRO A 42 -2.37 -6.88 1.84
N MET A 43 -2.12 -5.57 1.70
CA MET A 43 -2.06 -4.91 0.40
C MET A 43 -0.92 -5.46 -0.49
N TYR A 44 0.29 -5.63 0.07
CA TYR A 44 1.39 -6.23 -0.68
C TYR A 44 1.18 -7.71 -0.99
N ALA A 45 0.49 -8.45 -0.11
CA ALA A 45 0.11 -9.83 -0.37
C ALA A 45 -0.90 -9.93 -1.54
N ALA A 46 -1.91 -9.06 -1.60
CA ALA A 46 -2.87 -9.01 -2.70
C ALA A 46 -2.22 -8.63 -4.03
N LEU A 47 -1.21 -7.76 -4.00
CA LEU A 47 -0.40 -7.37 -5.14
C LEU A 47 0.78 -8.32 -5.42
N SER A 48 0.84 -9.49 -4.77
CA SER A 48 1.90 -10.48 -5.03
C SER A 48 1.80 -11.03 -6.46
N GLY A 49 2.93 -11.57 -6.94
CA GLY A 49 3.06 -12.09 -8.31
C GLY A 49 4.14 -11.38 -9.14
N ALA A 50 4.48 -12.03 -10.26
CA ALA A 50 5.54 -11.62 -11.18
C ALA A 50 5.09 -10.62 -12.26
N ASP A 51 3.81 -10.32 -12.33
CA ASP A 51 3.23 -9.36 -13.28
C ASP A 51 3.89 -7.96 -13.11
N PRO A 52 4.49 -7.39 -14.18
CA PRO A 52 5.11 -6.07 -14.15
C PRO A 52 4.19 -4.97 -13.61
N GLU A 53 2.89 -5.05 -13.91
CA GLU A 53 1.93 -4.02 -13.50
C GLU A 53 1.66 -4.09 -11.98
N ARG A 54 1.55 -5.30 -11.42
CA ARG A 54 1.51 -5.50 -9.97
C ARG A 54 2.76 -4.97 -9.29
N ARG A 55 3.94 -5.21 -9.88
CA ARG A 55 5.21 -4.67 -9.35
C ARG A 55 5.21 -3.13 -9.35
N ARG A 56 4.73 -2.50 -10.42
CA ARG A 56 4.59 -1.04 -10.52
C ARG A 56 3.67 -0.49 -9.43
N ARG A 57 2.53 -1.14 -9.17
CA ARG A 57 1.59 -0.74 -8.10
C ARG A 57 2.19 -0.87 -6.71
N ARG A 58 2.94 -1.93 -6.43
CA ARG A 58 3.67 -2.07 -5.16
C ARG A 58 4.65 -0.91 -4.95
N GLN A 59 5.38 -0.51 -5.99
CA GLN A 59 6.31 0.63 -5.91
C GLN A 59 5.59 1.96 -5.70
N MET A 60 4.47 2.18 -6.38
CA MET A 60 3.63 3.37 -6.20
C MET A 60 3.11 3.47 -4.75
N LEU A 61 2.60 2.36 -4.21
CA LEU A 61 2.10 2.30 -2.83
C LEU A 61 3.20 2.60 -1.81
N ARG A 62 4.38 1.99 -2.00
CA ARG A 62 5.54 2.21 -1.14
C ARG A 62 5.94 3.68 -1.10
N ARG A 63 6.08 4.33 -2.27
CA ARG A 63 6.37 5.77 -2.34
C ARG A 63 5.30 6.62 -1.65
N GLY A 64 4.02 6.30 -1.84
CA GLY A 64 2.93 7.03 -1.18
C GLY A 64 2.99 6.90 0.35
N LEU A 65 3.35 5.72 0.87
CA LEU A 65 3.56 5.52 2.30
C LEU A 65 4.80 6.25 2.79
N ASP A 66 5.92 6.15 2.09
CA ASP A 66 7.17 6.81 2.47
C ASP A 66 7.00 8.35 2.52
N THR A 67 6.21 8.95 1.63
CA THR A 67 5.90 10.39 1.67
C THR A 67 5.08 10.80 2.90
N VAL A 68 4.12 9.97 3.33
CA VAL A 68 3.23 10.29 4.46
C VAL A 68 3.85 9.91 5.80
N PHE A 69 4.74 8.92 5.82
CA PHE A 69 5.35 8.34 7.01
C PHE A 69 6.88 8.48 7.03
N ALA A 70 7.44 9.47 6.34
CA ALA A 70 8.89 9.67 6.17
C ALA A 70 9.69 9.60 7.49
N ASP A 71 9.08 10.03 8.61
CA ASP A 71 9.70 10.02 9.94
C ASP A 71 9.53 8.70 10.73
N ASN A 72 8.79 7.72 10.20
CA ASN A 72 8.54 6.43 10.86
C ASN A 72 9.40 5.29 10.31
N GLU A 73 10.22 5.54 9.30
CA GLU A 73 11.25 4.59 8.91
C GLU A 73 12.41 4.73 9.90
N PRO A 74 12.66 3.75 10.80
CA PRO A 74 13.90 3.78 11.57
C PRO A 74 15.04 3.91 10.57
N PRO A 75 16.07 4.75 10.82
CA PRO A 75 17.19 4.90 9.89
C PRO A 75 17.71 3.50 9.60
N SER A 76 17.39 3.00 8.41
CA SER A 76 17.62 1.61 8.04
C SER A 76 19.11 1.50 7.81
N ALA A 77 19.85 1.26 8.90
CA ALA A 77 21.27 0.97 8.90
C ALA A 77 21.47 -0.46 8.38
N PHE A 78 21.09 -0.70 7.14
CA PHE A 78 21.79 -1.68 6.33
C PHE A 78 22.99 -0.98 5.70
N THR A 79 23.97 -0.64 6.54
CA THR A 79 25.34 -0.56 6.10
C THR A 79 25.72 -1.97 5.66
N ALA A 80 25.76 -2.19 4.34
CA ALA A 80 26.54 -3.29 3.81
C ALA A 80 27.99 -3.09 4.27
N PHE A 81 28.55 -4.14 4.88
CA PHE A 81 29.92 -4.20 5.39
C PHE A 81 30.96 -3.80 4.34
#